data_AF-A0A7Y0TLZ6-F1
#
_entry.id   AF-A0A7Y0TLZ6-F1
#
_cell.length_a   1.000
_cell.length_b   1.000
_cell.length_c   1.000
_cell.angle_alpha   90.00
_cell.angle_beta   90.00
_cell.angle_gamma   90.00
#
_symmetry.space_group_name_H-M   'P 1'
#
loop_
_entity.id
_entity.type
_entity.pdbx_description
1 polymer ?
#
loop_
_entity_poly.entity_id
_entity_poly.type
_entity_poly.pdbx_seq_one_letter_code
_entity_poly.pdbx_strand_id
1 'polypeptide(L)'
;MENRFRTVIDSSYINDPAHSIRWQKSIAFLNRSSFSRFTISKGLDLGDRTPFTDLLEHSFGFPLDNTTGDLDLALLEGSFGVVTAFEVLEHLYNPLHALLEVRQVLKGDGARLFVSMPLRKPSFLASPDHFHEMSRQSALSLFKRAGFSVVRSEEFRIRPLLFYLTGVKPLLRALFEKVQIYELAAQ
;
A
#
# COMPACT_ATOMS: atom_id res chain seq x y z
N MET A 1 -14.68 -1.61 20.36
CA MET A 1 -15.73 -1.28 19.36
C MET A 1 -15.35 -1.98 18.07
N GLU A 2 -16.28 -2.68 17.44
CA GLU A 2 -16.07 -3.27 16.12
C GLU A 2 -15.82 -2.14 15.12
N ASN A 3 -14.64 -2.10 14.49
CA ASN A 3 -14.31 -1.06 13.52
C ASN A 3 -15.08 -1.36 12.23
N ARG A 4 -16.18 -0.62 12.00
CA ARG A 4 -17.04 -0.76 10.80
C ARG A 4 -16.32 -0.47 9.48
N PHE A 5 -15.13 0.12 9.53
CA PHE A 5 -14.31 0.43 8.35
C PHE A 5 -13.20 -0.60 8.12
N ARG A 6 -13.11 -1.66 8.93
CA ARG A 6 -12.16 -2.75 8.68
C ARG A 6 -12.66 -3.62 7.54
N THR A 7 -11.83 -3.80 6.53
CA THR A 7 -12.10 -4.69 5.40
C THR A 7 -12.29 -6.12 5.88
N VAL A 8 -13.41 -6.75 5.51
CA VAL A 8 -13.67 -8.16 5.78
C VAL A 8 -13.09 -8.98 4.64
N ILE A 9 -12.18 -9.91 4.95
CA ILE A 9 -11.56 -10.80 3.98
C ILE A 9 -12.49 -12.00 3.78
N ASP A 10 -13.39 -11.90 2.81
CA ASP A 10 -14.33 -12.97 2.44
C ASP A 10 -14.18 -13.38 0.96
N SER A 11 -15.07 -14.26 0.49
CA SER A 11 -15.08 -14.71 -0.91
C SER A 11 -15.39 -13.57 -1.89
N SER A 12 -16.11 -12.53 -1.47
CA SER A 12 -16.39 -11.36 -2.31
C SER A 12 -15.13 -10.51 -2.50
N TYR A 13 -14.36 -10.30 -1.43
CA TYR A 13 -13.06 -9.63 -1.46
C TYR A 13 -12.08 -10.36 -2.39
N ILE A 14 -11.98 -11.68 -2.27
CA ILE A 14 -11.06 -12.48 -3.08
C ILE A 14 -11.41 -12.43 -4.57
N ASN A 15 -12.70 -12.39 -4.90
CA ASN A 15 -13.18 -12.48 -6.28
C ASN A 15 -13.38 -11.13 -6.98
N ASP A 16 -13.12 -9.98 -6.33
CA ASP A 16 -13.21 -8.68 -7.00
C ASP A 16 -12.09 -8.54 -8.07
N PRO A 17 -12.44 -8.34 -9.35
CA PRO A 17 -11.46 -8.11 -10.41
C PRO A 17 -10.50 -6.95 -10.12
N ALA A 18 -10.93 -5.95 -9.34
CA ALA A 18 -10.09 -4.83 -8.96
C ALA A 18 -8.94 -5.23 -8.03
N HIS A 19 -9.15 -6.19 -7.12
CA HIS A 19 -8.08 -6.74 -6.29
C HIS A 19 -7.04 -7.47 -7.13
N SER A 20 -7.48 -8.34 -8.04
CA SER A 20 -6.57 -9.06 -8.94
C SER A 20 -5.71 -8.12 -9.81
N ILE A 21 -6.32 -7.11 -10.46
CA ILE A 21 -5.58 -6.13 -11.27
C ILE A 21 -4.60 -5.34 -10.38
N ARG A 22 -5.04 -4.90 -9.20
CA ARG A 22 -4.19 -4.16 -8.27
C ARG A 22 -2.98 -4.98 -7.86
N TRP A 23 -3.17 -6.22 -7.42
CA TRP A 23 -2.09 -7.11 -7.01
C TRP A 23 -1.11 -7.38 -8.15
N GLN A 24 -1.61 -7.65 -9.36
CA GLN A 24 -0.76 -7.84 -10.53
C GLN A 24 0.11 -6.60 -10.82
N LYS A 25 -0.47 -5.40 -10.75
CA LYS A 25 0.26 -4.14 -10.96
C LYS A 25 1.29 -3.89 -9.86
N SER A 26 0.95 -4.16 -8.60
CA SER A 26 1.87 -4.03 -7.48
C SER A 26 3.04 -5.01 -7.58
N ILE A 27 2.81 -6.28 -7.92
CA ILE A 27 3.89 -7.26 -8.15
C ILE A 27 4.77 -6.84 -9.34
N ALA A 28 4.17 -6.42 -10.46
CA ALA A 28 4.93 -5.93 -11.61
C ALA A 28 5.76 -4.68 -11.26
N PHE A 29 5.29 -3.82 -10.36
CA PHE A 29 6.09 -2.74 -9.79
C PHE A 29 7.24 -3.30 -8.95
N LEU A 30 6.98 -4.19 -7.99
CA LEU A 30 7.99 -4.77 -7.10
C LEU A 30 9.12 -5.49 -7.86
N ASN A 31 8.79 -6.28 -8.88
CA ASN A 31 9.77 -7.06 -9.65
C ASN A 31 10.76 -6.21 -10.45
N ARG A 32 10.44 -4.93 -10.67
CA ARG A 32 11.33 -3.96 -11.30
C ARG A 32 12.20 -3.20 -10.30
N SER A 33 12.01 -3.44 -9.00
CA SER A 33 12.88 -2.87 -7.99
C SER A 33 14.26 -3.52 -8.07
N SER A 34 15.27 -2.67 -7.88
CA SER A 34 16.65 -3.12 -7.86
C SER A 34 17.11 -3.61 -6.48
N PHE A 35 16.19 -3.70 -5.51
CA PHE A 35 16.50 -4.14 -4.15
C PHE A 35 16.88 -5.63 -4.08
N SER A 36 16.50 -6.42 -5.09
CA SER A 36 16.87 -7.85 -5.24
C SER A 36 18.38 -8.09 -5.29
N ARG A 37 19.19 -7.03 -5.48
CA ARG A 37 20.65 -7.09 -5.39
C ARG A 37 21.16 -7.24 -3.94
N PHE A 38 20.31 -6.96 -2.95
CA PHE A 38 20.65 -7.01 -1.52
C PHE A 38 20.11 -8.30 -0.91
N THR A 39 20.83 -8.85 0.07
CA THR A 39 20.39 -10.03 0.81
C THR A 39 19.37 -9.63 1.88
N ILE A 40 18.10 -9.93 1.65
CA ILE A 40 17.01 -9.72 2.60
C ILE A 40 16.40 -11.07 2.95
N SER A 41 16.23 -11.32 4.24
CA SER A 41 15.73 -12.60 4.77
C SER A 41 14.40 -12.48 5.52
N LYS A 42 13.92 -11.25 5.76
CA LYS A 42 12.71 -10.99 6.53
C LYS A 42 12.06 -9.67 6.13
N GLY A 43 10.74 -9.67 6.03
CA GLY A 43 9.95 -8.45 5.85
C GLY A 43 8.70 -8.40 6.72
N LEU A 44 7.98 -7.28 6.63
CA LEU A 44 6.74 -7.01 7.36
C LEU A 44 5.70 -6.44 6.40
N ASP A 45 4.51 -7.02 6.38
CA ASP A 45 3.34 -6.52 5.66
C ASP A 45 2.37 -5.87 6.65
N LEU A 46 2.17 -4.55 6.54
CA LEU A 46 1.29 -3.82 7.43
C LEU A 46 -0.17 -4.19 7.17
N GLY A 47 -0.90 -4.45 8.24
CA GLY A 47 -2.28 -4.93 8.22
C GLY A 47 -2.40 -6.44 8.39
N ASP A 48 -3.63 -6.91 8.24
CA ASP A 48 -3.96 -8.33 8.36
C ASP A 48 -3.36 -9.15 7.21
N ARG A 49 -3.06 -10.42 7.47
CA ARG A 49 -2.60 -11.34 6.43
C ARG A 49 -3.70 -11.56 5.39
N THR A 50 -3.37 -11.40 4.10
CA THR A 50 -4.29 -11.62 2.98
C THR A 50 -3.67 -12.58 1.96
N PRO A 51 -4.42 -13.08 0.95
CA PRO A 51 -3.83 -13.82 -0.17
C PRO A 51 -2.78 -13.01 -0.95
N PHE A 52 -2.80 -11.69 -0.84
CA PHE A 52 -1.75 -10.85 -1.42
C PHE A 52 -0.43 -11.01 -0.68
N THR A 53 -0.45 -11.20 0.64
CA THR A 53 0.76 -11.48 1.43
C THR A 53 1.47 -12.73 0.91
N ASP A 54 0.73 -13.80 0.57
CA ASP A 54 1.31 -15.02 -0.01
C ASP A 54 1.96 -14.73 -1.39
N LEU A 55 1.36 -13.89 -2.21
CA LEU A 55 1.93 -13.45 -3.49
C LEU A 55 3.20 -12.61 -3.30
N LEU A 56 3.25 -11.77 -2.26
CA LEU A 56 4.42 -10.98 -1.92
C LEU A 56 5.57 -11.87 -1.45
N GLU A 57 5.31 -12.83 -0.56
CA GLU A 57 6.31 -13.80 -0.09
C GLU A 57 6.91 -14.60 -1.25
N HIS A 58 6.06 -15.05 -2.19
CA HIS A 58 6.54 -15.74 -3.38
C HIS A 58 7.41 -14.85 -4.28
N SER A 59 7.03 -13.58 -4.43
CA SER A 59 7.77 -12.60 -5.22
C SER A 59 9.11 -12.22 -4.60
N PHE A 60 9.15 -12.09 -3.27
CA PHE A 60 10.34 -11.72 -2.51
C PHE A 60 11.28 -12.90 -2.24
N GLY A 61 10.76 -14.12 -2.16
CA GLY A 61 11.54 -15.32 -1.82
C GLY A 61 11.87 -15.44 -0.32
N PHE A 62 11.18 -14.70 0.54
CA PHE A 62 11.32 -14.76 2.00
C PHE A 62 9.98 -14.47 2.70
N PRO A 63 9.78 -14.91 3.95
CA PRO A 63 8.51 -14.73 4.66
C PRO A 63 8.26 -13.29 5.10
N LEU A 64 6.98 -12.92 5.20
CA LEU A 64 6.52 -11.65 5.72
C LEU A 64 5.75 -11.86 7.03
N ASP A 65 6.16 -11.15 8.07
CA ASP A 65 5.35 -10.99 9.27
C ASP A 65 4.16 -10.06 8.94
N ASN A 66 3.08 -10.14 9.70
CA ASN A 66 1.97 -9.20 9.63
C ASN A 66 1.81 -8.46 10.96
N THR A 67 1.40 -7.20 10.92
CA THR A 67 1.15 -6.43 12.14
C THR A 67 -0.14 -6.89 12.84
N THR A 68 -0.22 -6.66 14.15
CA THR A 68 -1.46 -6.85 14.91
C THR A 68 -1.81 -5.57 15.67
N GLY A 69 -3.09 -5.37 15.96
CA GLY A 69 -3.57 -4.21 16.71
C GLY A 69 -3.90 -2.99 15.85
N ASP A 70 -4.03 -1.84 16.51
CA ASP A 70 -4.41 -0.57 15.91
C ASP A 70 -3.15 0.21 15.46
N LEU A 71 -2.89 0.26 14.16
CA LEU A 71 -1.71 0.93 13.59
C LEU A 71 -1.68 2.45 13.84
N ASP A 72 -2.78 3.06 14.28
CA ASP A 72 -2.79 4.46 14.69
C ASP A 72 -2.07 4.70 16.02
N LEU A 73 -1.88 3.64 16.83
CA LEU A 73 -1.34 3.71 18.20
C LEU A 73 -0.27 2.66 18.49
N ALA A 74 -0.22 1.58 17.72
CA ALA A 74 0.67 0.46 17.95
C ALA A 74 2.14 0.88 17.81
N LEU A 75 2.99 0.24 18.60
CA LEU A 75 4.44 0.30 18.43
C LEU A 75 4.87 -0.92 17.62
N LEU A 76 5.75 -0.71 16.64
CA LEU A 76 6.27 -1.80 15.84
C LEU A 76 7.60 -2.28 16.42
N GLU A 77 7.76 -3.59 16.55
CA GLU A 77 8.97 -4.23 17.05
C GLU A 77 9.62 -5.10 15.98
N GLY A 78 10.95 -5.22 16.06
CA GLY A 78 11.74 -6.07 15.17
C GLY A 78 12.66 -5.30 14.22
N SER A 79 13.23 -6.03 13.26
CA SER A 79 14.17 -5.52 12.27
C SER A 79 13.88 -6.17 10.93
N PHE A 80 13.45 -5.37 9.95
CA PHE A 80 12.99 -5.84 8.66
C PHE A 80 13.76 -5.16 7.53
N GLY A 81 14.13 -5.93 6.49
CA GLY A 81 14.74 -5.38 5.29
C GLY A 81 13.72 -4.83 4.30
N VAL A 82 12.50 -5.37 4.31
CA VAL A 82 11.37 -4.85 3.51
C VAL A 82 10.16 -4.65 4.40
N VAL A 83 9.47 -3.53 4.19
CA VAL A 83 8.14 -3.31 4.74
C VAL A 83 7.18 -2.99 3.59
N THR A 84 5.97 -3.55 3.62
CA THR A 84 4.90 -3.27 2.65
C THR A 84 3.69 -2.67 3.34
N ALA A 85 3.06 -1.69 2.70
CA ALA A 85 1.87 -1.01 3.18
C ALA A 85 0.94 -0.71 1.99
N PHE A 86 0.28 -1.73 1.48
CA PHE A 86 -0.58 -1.64 0.30
C PHE A 86 -2.03 -1.39 0.68
N GLU A 87 -2.56 -0.23 0.32
CA GLU A 87 -3.92 0.22 0.66
C GLU A 87 -4.16 0.21 2.19
N VAL A 88 -3.18 0.72 2.95
CA VAL A 88 -3.22 0.78 4.42
C VAL A 88 -3.40 2.22 4.89
N LEU A 89 -2.57 3.14 4.39
CA LEU A 89 -2.42 4.48 4.97
C LEU A 89 -3.68 5.34 4.86
N GLU A 90 -4.50 5.13 3.83
CA GLU A 90 -5.76 5.84 3.63
C GLU A 90 -6.82 5.50 4.68
N HIS A 91 -6.69 4.35 5.35
CA HIS A 91 -7.60 3.88 6.39
C HIS A 91 -7.14 4.22 7.81
N LEU A 92 -5.94 4.78 7.97
CA LEU A 92 -5.40 5.20 9.27
C LEU A 92 -5.87 6.60 9.60
N TYR A 93 -6.20 6.88 10.86
CA TYR A 93 -6.44 8.26 11.29
C TYR A 93 -5.13 9.08 11.34
N ASN A 94 -4.02 8.43 11.66
CA ASN A 94 -2.67 8.98 11.85
C ASN A 94 -1.62 8.18 11.06
N PRO A 95 -1.60 8.31 9.72
CA PRO A 95 -0.62 7.61 8.88
C PRO A 95 0.83 8.05 9.14
N LEU A 96 1.06 9.20 9.77
CA LEU A 96 2.41 9.64 10.16
C LEU A 96 2.98 8.77 11.28
N HIS A 97 2.18 8.42 12.28
CA HIS A 97 2.62 7.53 13.37
C HIS A 97 3.08 6.18 12.82
N ALA A 98 2.24 5.53 12.02
CA ALA A 98 2.59 4.25 11.39
C ALA A 98 3.90 4.33 10.58
N LEU A 99 4.11 5.39 9.80
CA LEU A 99 5.34 5.56 9.03
C LEU A 99 6.57 5.82 9.92
N LEU A 100 6.42 6.52 11.04
CA LEU A 100 7.51 6.71 12.01
C LEU A 100 7.90 5.39 12.68
N GLU A 101 6.93 4.55 13.02
CA GLU A 101 7.18 3.19 13.53
C GLU A 101 7.87 2.32 12.49
N VAL A 102 7.43 2.36 11.23
CA VAL A 102 8.11 1.66 10.12
C VAL A 102 9.56 2.14 9.98
N ARG A 103 9.82 3.44 10.09
CA ARG A 103 11.19 3.98 10.02
C ARG A 103 12.09 3.42 11.13
N GLN A 104 11.52 3.12 12.31
CA GLN A 104 12.25 2.52 13.42
C GLN A 104 12.61 1.06 13.15
N VAL A 105 11.70 0.25 12.59
CA VAL A 105 11.93 -1.20 12.37
C VAL A 105 12.58 -1.53 11.01
N LEU A 106 12.56 -0.61 10.04
CA LEU A 106 13.20 -0.80 8.74
C LEU A 106 14.73 -0.64 8.85
N LYS A 107 15.47 -1.74 8.64
CA LYS A 107 16.94 -1.82 8.83
C LYS A 107 17.61 -2.61 7.73
N GLY A 108 18.91 -2.36 7.54
CA GLY A 108 19.78 -3.10 6.64
C GLY A 108 20.08 -2.35 5.34
N ASP A 109 21.13 -2.82 4.67
CA ASP A 109 21.55 -2.26 3.39
C ASP A 109 20.51 -2.56 2.31
N GLY A 110 20.09 -1.50 1.61
CA GLY A 110 19.06 -1.65 0.59
C GLY A 110 17.65 -1.81 1.12
N ALA A 111 17.41 -1.53 2.41
CA ALA A 111 16.07 -1.65 2.98
C ALA A 111 15.05 -0.77 2.25
N ARG A 112 13.84 -1.30 2.05
CA ARG A 112 12.77 -0.62 1.28
C ARG A 112 11.43 -0.68 1.98
N LEU A 113 10.71 0.43 1.88
CA LEU A 113 9.29 0.50 2.16
C LEU A 113 8.53 0.63 0.84
N PHE A 114 7.59 -0.27 0.59
CA PHE A 114 6.67 -0.20 -0.54
C PHE A 114 5.28 0.20 -0.09
N VAL A 115 4.73 1.24 -0.69
CA VAL A 115 3.42 1.79 -0.31
C VAL A 115 2.53 1.91 -1.54
N SER A 116 1.28 1.48 -1.45
CA SER A 116 0.24 1.94 -2.38
C SER A 116 -0.93 2.54 -1.64
N MET A 117 -1.60 3.47 -2.31
CA MET A 117 -2.87 4.02 -1.85
C MET A 117 -3.63 4.64 -3.03
N PRO A 118 -4.94 4.86 -2.91
CA PRO A 118 -5.72 5.65 -3.84
C PRO A 118 -5.15 7.07 -3.99
N LEU A 119 -5.15 7.57 -5.23
CA LEU A 119 -4.91 8.97 -5.51
C LEU A 119 -6.17 9.77 -5.19
N ARG A 120 -6.00 10.97 -4.61
CA ARG A 120 -7.11 11.90 -4.32
C ARG A 120 -8.04 12.05 -5.51
N LYS A 121 -9.32 11.72 -5.30
CA LYS A 121 -10.41 11.88 -6.27
C LYS A 121 -11.45 12.89 -5.75
N PRO A 122 -12.32 13.41 -6.64
CA PRO A 122 -13.45 14.23 -6.21
C PRO A 122 -14.33 13.53 -5.17
N SER A 123 -14.89 14.29 -4.24
CA SER A 123 -15.67 13.76 -3.10
C SER A 123 -16.83 12.86 -3.50
N PHE A 124 -17.49 13.13 -4.63
CA PHE A 124 -18.60 12.30 -5.14
C PHE A 124 -18.14 10.92 -5.65
N LEU A 125 -16.84 10.67 -5.79
CA LEU A 125 -16.24 9.37 -6.09
C LEU A 125 -15.48 8.77 -4.89
N ALA A 126 -15.29 9.54 -3.81
CA ALA A 126 -14.53 9.14 -2.63
C ALA A 126 -15.16 7.91 -1.96
N SER A 127 -14.32 7.07 -1.38
CA SER A 127 -14.79 5.97 -0.54
C SER A 127 -14.98 6.50 0.90
N PRO A 128 -16.09 6.20 1.57
CA PRO A 128 -16.39 6.77 2.90
C PRO A 128 -15.45 6.29 4.00
N ASP A 129 -14.77 5.17 3.78
CA ASP A 129 -13.82 4.48 4.65
C ASP A 129 -12.36 4.90 4.43
N HIS A 130 -12.10 5.82 3.49
CA HIS A 130 -10.78 6.40 3.27
C HIS A 130 -10.71 7.76 3.97
N PHE A 131 -10.03 7.82 5.12
CA PHE A 131 -9.78 9.08 5.82
C PHE A 131 -8.81 9.98 5.04
N HIS A 132 -7.81 9.39 4.37
CA HIS A 132 -6.78 10.14 3.64
C HIS A 132 -6.57 9.66 2.21
N GLU A 133 -7.44 10.10 1.28
CA GLU A 133 -7.11 10.04 -0.14
C GLU A 133 -6.15 11.17 -0.52
N MET A 134 -4.85 10.91 -0.38
CA MET A 134 -3.82 11.95 -0.49
C MET A 134 -3.53 12.34 -1.95
N SER A 135 -3.25 13.63 -2.17
CA SER A 135 -2.57 14.06 -3.40
C SER A 135 -1.13 13.55 -3.41
N ARG A 136 -0.50 13.49 -4.58
CA ARG A 136 0.94 13.16 -4.68
C ARG A 136 1.78 14.07 -3.79
N GLN A 137 1.51 15.38 -3.78
CA GLN A 137 2.28 16.34 -2.97
C GLN A 137 2.11 16.10 -1.46
N SER A 138 0.89 15.77 -1.02
CA SER A 138 0.59 15.42 0.37
C SER A 138 1.33 14.14 0.78
N ALA A 139 1.30 13.11 -0.07
CA ALA A 139 2.01 11.85 0.13
C ALA A 139 3.53 12.07 0.26
N LEU A 140 4.12 12.81 -0.68
CA LEU A 140 5.55 13.13 -0.65
C LEU A 140 5.95 13.91 0.61
N SER A 141 5.11 14.84 1.06
CA SER A 141 5.36 15.60 2.29
C SER A 141 5.30 14.71 3.53
N LEU A 142 4.35 13.78 3.57
CA LEU A 142 4.22 12.78 4.63
C LEU A 142 5.44 11.86 4.69
N PHE A 143 5.84 11.28 3.55
CA PHE A 143 7.03 10.41 3.47
C PHE A 143 8.30 11.15 3.90
N LYS A 144 8.49 12.38 3.43
CA LYS A 144 9.63 13.22 3.83
C LYS A 144 9.62 13.50 5.33
N ARG A 145 8.46 13.80 5.91
CA ARG A 145 8.31 14.05 7.36
C ARG A 145 8.64 12.80 8.18
N ALA A 146 8.32 11.61 7.67
CA ALA A 146 8.64 10.33 8.30
C ALA A 146 10.09 9.86 8.06
N GLY A 147 10.93 10.65 7.38
CA GLY A 147 12.33 10.31 7.14
C GLY A 147 12.54 9.33 5.98
N PHE A 148 11.67 9.35 4.97
CA PHE A 148 11.80 8.57 3.74
C PHE A 148 12.07 9.45 2.52
N SER A 149 12.79 8.89 1.55
CA SER A 149 12.98 9.47 0.21
C SER A 149 12.34 8.55 -0.83
N VAL A 150 11.81 9.13 -1.91
CA VAL A 150 11.20 8.35 -3.00
C VAL A 150 12.29 7.88 -3.96
N VAL A 151 12.40 6.57 -4.12
CA VAL A 151 13.28 5.95 -5.12
C VAL A 151 12.60 5.97 -6.49
N ARG A 152 11.31 5.57 -6.52
CA ARG A 152 10.47 5.62 -7.73
C ARG A 152 9.00 5.55 -7.36
N SER A 153 8.14 5.92 -8.30
CA SER A 153 6.69 5.90 -8.15
C SER A 153 5.99 5.62 -9.47
N GLU A 154 4.81 5.00 -9.41
CA GLU A 154 3.95 4.80 -10.56
C GLU A 154 2.47 5.07 -10.21
N GLU A 155 1.65 5.21 -11.24
CA GLU A 155 0.20 5.28 -11.11
C GLU A 155 -0.46 4.27 -12.06
N PHE A 156 -1.52 3.61 -11.60
CA PHE A 156 -2.26 2.68 -12.43
C PHE A 156 -3.76 2.68 -12.13
N ARG A 157 -4.52 2.13 -13.08
CA ARG A 157 -5.96 1.90 -12.97
C ARG A 157 -6.21 0.49 -12.47
N ILE A 158 -7.29 0.32 -11.70
CA ILE A 158 -7.66 -0.95 -11.07
C ILE A 158 -8.91 -1.59 -11.67
N ARG A 159 -9.46 -1.08 -12.78
CA ARG A 159 -10.65 -1.69 -13.41
C ARG A 159 -10.37 -2.12 -14.84
N PRO A 160 -11.09 -3.15 -15.34
CA PRO A 160 -11.02 -3.54 -16.75
C PRO A 160 -11.35 -2.38 -17.67
N LEU A 161 -10.72 -2.31 -18.84
CA LEU A 161 -10.94 -1.20 -19.78
C LEU A 161 -12.40 -1.04 -20.21
N LEU A 162 -13.08 -2.16 -20.45
CA LEU A 162 -14.49 -2.18 -20.85
C LEU A 162 -15.42 -1.62 -19.76
N PHE A 163 -15.07 -1.73 -18.47
CA PHE A 163 -15.87 -1.17 -17.38
C PHE A 163 -16.05 0.34 -17.56
N TYR A 164 -15.00 1.04 -18.00
CA TYR A 164 -15.02 2.50 -18.14
C TYR A 164 -15.96 3.01 -19.25
N LEU A 165 -16.42 2.11 -20.13
CA LEU A 165 -17.34 2.42 -21.22
C LEU A 165 -18.81 2.20 -20.83
N THR A 166 -19.09 1.72 -19.62
CA THR A 166 -20.47 1.37 -19.19
C THR A 166 -21.31 2.56 -18.74
N GLY A 167 -20.74 3.77 -18.67
CA GLY A 167 -21.50 5.00 -18.41
C GLY A 167 -20.64 6.17 -17.94
N VAL A 168 -21.30 7.27 -17.58
CA VAL A 168 -20.64 8.53 -17.18
C VAL A 168 -19.82 8.37 -15.89
N LYS A 169 -20.39 7.75 -14.84
CA LYS A 169 -19.68 7.55 -13.57
C LYS A 169 -18.43 6.65 -13.73
N PRO A 170 -18.51 5.49 -14.44
CA PRO A 170 -17.33 4.74 -14.84
C PRO A 170 -16.30 5.56 -15.62
N LEU A 171 -16.72 6.36 -16.60
CA LEU A 171 -15.80 7.22 -17.36
C LEU A 171 -15.06 8.22 -16.45
N LEU A 172 -15.76 8.84 -15.49
CA LEU A 172 -15.12 9.72 -14.51
C LEU A 172 -14.11 8.95 -13.62
N ARG A 173 -14.40 7.69 -13.27
CA ARG A 173 -13.42 6.84 -12.59
C ARG A 173 -12.19 6.57 -13.45
N ALA A 174 -12.29 6.49 -14.78
CA ALA A 174 -11.11 6.37 -15.64
C ALA A 174 -10.16 7.57 -15.52
N LEU A 175 -10.69 8.76 -15.24
CA LEU A 175 -9.94 10.01 -15.10
C LEU A 175 -9.36 10.16 -13.68
N PHE A 176 -10.17 9.89 -12.66
CA PHE A 176 -9.85 10.24 -11.27
C PHE A 176 -9.50 9.04 -10.37
N GLU A 177 -9.99 7.84 -10.66
CA GLU A 177 -9.75 6.64 -9.83
C GLU A 177 -8.45 5.95 -10.27
N LYS A 178 -7.36 6.36 -9.65
CA LYS A 178 -6.04 5.77 -9.82
C LYS A 178 -5.47 5.36 -8.47
N VAL A 179 -4.62 4.34 -8.49
CA VAL A 179 -3.74 4.00 -7.37
C VAL A 179 -2.38 4.59 -7.67
N GLN A 180 -1.75 5.18 -6.65
CA GLN A 180 -0.36 5.61 -6.65
C GLN A 180 0.45 4.58 -5.84
N ILE A 181 1.60 4.18 -6.36
CA ILE A 181 2.51 3.21 -5.71
C ILE A 181 3.92 3.79 -5.64
N TYR A 182 4.61 3.55 -4.54
CA TYR A 182 5.92 4.11 -4.22
C TYR A 182 6.88 3.03 -3.73
N GLU A 183 8.13 3.17 -4.14
CA GLU A 183 9.28 2.53 -3.49
C GLU A 183 10.06 3.62 -2.74
N LEU A 184 10.22 3.42 -1.44
CA LEU A 184 10.81 4.38 -0.52
C LEU A 184 12.08 3.80 0.11
N ALA A 185 13.07 4.66 0.31
CA ALA A 185 14.27 4.35 1.07
C ALA A 185 14.35 5.27 2.30
N ALA A 186 14.84 4.72 3.41
CA ALA A 186 15.15 5.50 4.61
C ALA A 186 16.19 6.59 4.28
N GLN A 187 15.95 7.82 4.78
CA GLN A 187 16.95 8.90 4.81
C GLN A 187 17.92 8.72 5.98
#